data_AF-A0A949E1Y5-F1
#
_entry.id   AF-A0A949E1Y5-F1
#
_cell.length_a   1.000
_cell.length_b   1.000
_cell.length_c   1.000
_cell.angle_alpha   90.00
_cell.angle_beta   90.00
_cell.angle_gamma   90.00
#
_symmetry.space_group_name_H-M   'P 1'
#
loop_
_entity.id
_entity.type
_entity.pdbx_description
1 polymer ?
#
loop_
_entity_poly.entity_id
_entity_poly.type
_entity_poly.pdbx_seq_one_letter_code
_entity_poly.pdbx_strand_id
1 'polypeptide(L)'
;MKRFLMFAAAVALLAVWGWPQDAAAGYRTIKGRVAYRQAQTYPWHGGYYDVAWGTPVAVVVPPTAESQTHWGWGVGATRVTPIQHQFHRNYPGPGVYKRSWFRPTPPWPSSTDQFGDYYIRGPW
;
A
#
# COMPACT_ATOMS: atom_id res chain seq x y z
N MET A 1 18.22 -51.28 -4.33
CA MET A 1 18.48 -50.36 -3.21
C MET A 1 19.25 -49.11 -3.62
N LYS A 2 20.41 -49.22 -4.29
CA LYS A 2 21.24 -48.07 -4.71
C LYS A 2 20.51 -47.06 -5.64
N ARG A 3 19.63 -47.52 -6.53
CA ARG A 3 18.84 -46.66 -7.43
C ARG A 3 17.78 -45.82 -6.69
N PHE A 4 17.14 -46.38 -5.66
CA PHE A 4 16.20 -45.65 -4.80
C PHE A 4 16.91 -44.62 -3.92
N LEU A 5 18.11 -44.93 -3.44
CA LEU A 5 18.98 -43.99 -2.72
C LEU A 5 19.39 -42.79 -3.59
N MET A 6 19.70 -43.01 -4.88
CA MET A 6 20.03 -41.91 -5.79
C MET A 6 18.83 -41.02 -6.12
N PHE A 7 17.64 -41.59 -6.30
CA PHE A 7 16.42 -40.80 -6.51
C PHE A 7 16.04 -39.98 -5.27
N ALA A 8 16.17 -40.55 -4.07
CA ALA A 8 15.93 -39.82 -2.82
C ALA A 8 16.93 -38.66 -2.63
N ALA A 9 18.21 -38.87 -2.98
CA ALA A 9 19.22 -37.81 -2.93
C ALA A 9 18.94 -36.68 -3.94
N ALA A 10 18.48 -37.01 -5.15
CA ALA A 10 18.13 -36.02 -6.17
C ALA A 10 16.91 -35.17 -5.78
N VAL A 11 15.89 -35.77 -5.17
CA VAL A 11 14.72 -35.04 -4.66
C VAL A 11 15.09 -34.16 -3.45
N ALA A 12 15.96 -34.65 -2.56
CA ALA A 12 16.48 -33.85 -1.45
C ALA A 12 17.33 -32.65 -1.93
N LEU A 13 18.13 -32.82 -2.99
CA LEU A 13 18.91 -31.75 -3.62
C LEU A 13 18.02 -30.69 -4.29
N LEU A 14 16.91 -31.11 -4.91
CA LEU A 14 15.92 -30.18 -5.47
C LEU A 14 15.12 -29.43 -4.39
N ALA A 15 14.90 -30.04 -3.23
CA ALA A 15 14.23 -29.39 -2.09
C ALA A 15 15.11 -28.31 -1.43
N VAL A 16 16.44 -28.42 -1.49
CA VAL A 16 17.37 -27.41 -0.95
C VAL A 16 17.44 -26.14 -1.82
N TRP A 17 17.05 -26.23 -3.09
CA TRP A 17 16.96 -25.08 -4.01
C TRP A 17 15.53 -24.50 -4.11
N GLY A 18 14.60 -25.07 -3.33
CA GLY A 18 13.21 -24.66 -3.27
C GLY A 18 13.00 -23.41 -2.41
N TRP A 19 12.90 -22.28 -3.10
CA TRP A 19 12.22 -21.03 -2.74
C TRP A 19 12.91 -20.12 -1.70
N PRO A 20 13.76 -19.19 -2.17
CA PRO A 20 13.66 -17.85 -1.64
C PRO A 20 12.35 -17.25 -2.15
N GLN A 21 11.27 -17.36 -1.37
CA GLN A 21 10.27 -16.28 -1.38
C GLN A 21 10.93 -15.12 -0.65
N ASP A 22 11.83 -14.44 -1.36
CA ASP A 22 12.28 -13.14 -0.94
C ASP A 22 11.05 -12.24 -1.00
N ALA A 23 10.38 -12.10 0.15
CA ALA A 23 9.78 -10.85 0.58
C ALA A 23 10.91 -9.81 0.70
N ALA A 24 11.60 -9.56 -0.42
CA ALA A 24 12.60 -8.54 -0.55
C ALA A 24 11.81 -7.25 -0.44
N ALA A 25 11.86 -6.66 0.76
CA ALA A 25 11.32 -5.36 1.06
C ALA A 25 11.42 -4.49 -0.20
N GLY A 26 10.27 -4.10 -0.75
CA GLY A 26 10.19 -3.64 -2.15
C GLY A 26 10.99 -2.39 -2.48
N TYR A 27 11.70 -1.79 -1.53
CA TYR A 27 12.66 -0.70 -1.71
C TYR A 27 13.69 -0.97 -2.83
N ARG A 28 14.02 -2.24 -3.12
CA ARG A 28 14.93 -2.60 -4.22
C ARG A 28 14.29 -2.59 -5.61
N THR A 29 12.96 -2.55 -5.69
CA THR A 29 12.20 -2.47 -6.95
C THR A 29 12.01 -1.02 -7.40
N ILE A 30 11.76 -0.78 -8.70
CA ILE A 30 11.42 0.55 -9.21
C ILE A 30 10.20 1.11 -8.48
N LYS A 31 9.16 0.29 -8.25
CA LYS A 31 7.94 0.68 -7.55
C LYS A 31 8.21 1.13 -6.11
N GLY A 32 9.07 0.42 -5.38
CA GLY A 32 9.44 0.82 -4.02
C GLY A 32 10.31 2.06 -3.98
N ARG A 33 11.19 2.28 -4.98
CA ARG A 33 11.94 3.55 -5.09
C ARG A 33 11.02 4.75 -5.35
N VAL A 34 10.02 4.58 -6.21
CA VAL A 34 9.00 5.62 -6.46
C VAL A 34 8.19 5.88 -5.18
N ALA A 35 7.73 4.83 -4.51
CA ALA A 35 7.00 4.94 -3.24
C ALA A 35 7.83 5.64 -2.15
N TYR A 36 9.11 5.30 -2.04
CA TYR A 36 10.04 5.95 -1.11
C TYR A 36 10.18 7.44 -1.41
N ARG A 37 10.43 7.81 -2.68
CA ARG A 37 10.53 9.23 -3.08
C ARG A 37 9.21 9.98 -2.83
N GLN A 38 8.08 9.36 -3.12
CA GLN A 38 6.75 9.93 -2.86
C GLN A 38 6.53 10.18 -1.36
N ALA A 39 6.89 9.23 -0.51
CA ALA A 39 6.80 9.38 0.94
C ALA A 39 7.70 10.47 1.53
N GLN A 40 8.78 10.86 0.85
CA GLN A 40 9.65 11.96 1.28
C GLN A 40 9.10 13.34 0.89
N THR A 41 8.28 13.42 -0.15
CA THR A 41 7.84 14.70 -0.74
C THR A 41 6.38 15.02 -0.46
N TYR A 42 5.52 14.00 -0.40
CA TYR A 42 4.07 14.15 -0.31
C TYR A 42 3.50 13.37 0.88
N PRO A 43 2.40 13.86 1.50
CA PRO A 43 1.67 13.09 2.50
C PRO A 43 0.97 11.89 1.84
N TRP A 44 0.80 10.82 2.61
CA TRP A 44 0.06 9.63 2.16
C TRP A 44 -1.46 9.84 2.08
N HIS A 45 -1.96 10.87 2.75
CA HIS A 45 -3.37 11.19 2.87
C HIS A 45 -3.74 12.46 2.09
N GLY A 46 -5.04 12.62 1.84
CA GLY A 46 -5.63 13.88 1.40
C GLY A 46 -5.94 14.86 2.56
N GLY A 47 -6.79 15.84 2.28
CA GLY A 47 -7.14 16.92 3.21
C GLY A 47 -8.39 16.67 4.07
N TYR A 48 -8.99 15.48 4.01
CA TYR A 48 -10.20 15.13 4.76
C TYR A 48 -9.89 14.08 5.83
N TYR A 49 -10.70 14.06 6.87
CA TYR A 49 -10.64 13.04 7.91
C TYR A 49 -11.85 12.11 7.84
N ASP A 50 -11.68 10.87 8.29
CA ASP A 50 -12.81 9.95 8.48
C ASP A 50 -13.66 10.34 9.67
N VAL A 51 -14.98 10.32 9.50
CA VAL A 51 -15.95 10.80 10.50
C VAL A 51 -15.97 9.96 11.78
N ALA A 52 -15.64 8.68 11.72
CA ALA A 52 -15.60 7.79 12.88
C ALA A 52 -14.32 8.00 13.69
N TRP A 53 -13.20 8.27 13.04
CA TRP A 53 -11.89 8.40 13.70
C TRP A 53 -11.44 9.83 13.97
N GLY A 54 -12.02 10.80 13.26
CA GLY A 54 -11.61 12.20 13.27
C GLY A 54 -10.28 12.47 12.57
N THR A 55 -9.53 11.46 12.13
CA THR A 55 -8.23 11.54 11.44
C THR A 55 -8.32 10.96 10.02
N PRO A 56 -7.42 11.32 9.09
CA PRO A 56 -7.24 10.51 7.88
C PRO A 56 -6.96 9.06 8.24
N VAL A 57 -7.56 8.13 7.50
CA VAL A 57 -7.44 6.69 7.71
C VAL A 57 -6.71 6.06 6.53
N ALA A 58 -5.72 5.24 6.84
CA ALA A 58 -4.98 4.48 5.84
C ALA A 58 -5.70 3.14 5.58
N VAL A 59 -6.19 2.96 4.36
CA VAL A 59 -6.76 1.68 3.92
C VAL A 59 -5.67 0.87 3.25
N VAL A 60 -5.22 -0.19 3.93
CA VAL A 60 -4.12 -1.02 3.45
C VAL A 60 -4.62 -2.00 2.40
N VAL A 61 -4.06 -1.92 1.20
CA VAL A 61 -4.37 -2.82 0.07
C VAL A 61 -3.21 -3.79 -0.19
N PRO A 62 -3.41 -4.89 -0.93
CA PRO A 62 -2.31 -5.79 -1.31
C PRO A 62 -1.14 -5.03 -1.97
N PRO A 63 0.12 -5.48 -1.78
CA PRO A 63 1.29 -4.82 -2.38
C PRO A 63 1.24 -4.80 -3.92
N THR A 64 0.50 -5.74 -4.51
CA THR A 64 0.28 -5.87 -5.96
C THR A 64 -0.73 -4.87 -6.53
N ALA A 65 -1.52 -4.18 -5.70
CA ALA A 65 -2.43 -3.15 -6.18
C ALA A 65 -1.64 -1.99 -6.80
N GLU A 66 -2.04 -1.52 -7.99
CA GLU A 66 -1.31 -0.48 -8.71
C GLU A 66 -2.03 0.85 -8.73
N SER A 67 -3.36 0.83 -8.77
CA SER A 67 -4.21 1.99 -8.96
C SER A 67 -5.42 1.96 -8.05
N GLN A 68 -5.98 3.15 -7.83
CA GLN A 68 -7.21 3.39 -7.10
C GLN A 68 -8.16 4.18 -8.00
N THR A 69 -9.44 3.92 -7.83
CA THR A 69 -10.50 4.67 -8.50
C THR A 69 -11.11 5.66 -7.52
N HIS A 70 -11.09 6.93 -7.90
CA HIS A 70 -11.78 8.00 -7.20
C HIS A 70 -13.13 8.17 -7.88
N TRP A 71 -14.22 7.84 -7.18
CA TRP A 71 -15.55 8.03 -7.72
C TRP A 71 -15.95 9.50 -7.57
N GLY A 72 -16.64 10.03 -8.56
CA GLY A 72 -17.08 11.43 -8.61
C GLY A 72 -18.58 11.53 -8.88
N TRP A 73 -19.25 12.42 -8.17
CA TRP A 73 -20.68 12.68 -8.27
C TRP A 73 -20.83 13.84 -9.25
N GLY A 74 -20.80 13.53 -10.54
CA GLY A 74 -20.82 14.53 -11.59
C GLY A 74 -20.19 14.03 -12.87
N VAL A 75 -20.45 14.73 -13.97
CA VAL A 75 -19.94 14.35 -15.29
C VAL A 75 -18.42 14.55 -15.31
N GLY A 76 -17.68 13.48 -15.63
CA GLY A 76 -16.21 13.52 -15.76
C GLY A 76 -15.44 13.60 -14.43
N ALA A 77 -16.11 13.46 -13.28
CA ALA A 77 -15.45 13.58 -11.97
C ALA A 77 -14.71 12.31 -11.52
N THR A 78 -15.04 11.15 -12.09
CA THR A 78 -14.36 9.88 -11.80
C THR A 78 -12.98 9.84 -12.45
N ARG A 79 -11.96 9.47 -11.66
CA ARG A 79 -10.58 9.36 -12.14
C ARG A 79 -9.85 8.16 -11.54
N VAL A 80 -8.82 7.70 -12.23
CA VAL A 80 -7.96 6.61 -11.76
C VAL A 80 -6.56 7.18 -11.54
N THR A 81 -5.99 6.94 -10.36
CA THR A 81 -4.61 7.34 -10.05
C THR A 81 -3.81 6.16 -9.53
N PRO A 82 -2.47 6.16 -9.68
CA PRO A 82 -1.61 5.16 -9.07
C PRO A 82 -1.60 5.27 -7.54
N ILE A 83 -1.53 4.13 -6.85
CA ILE A 83 -1.30 4.08 -5.39
C ILE A 83 0.19 4.18 -5.14
N GLN A 84 0.65 5.39 -4.82
CA GLN A 84 2.07 5.69 -4.72
C GLN A 84 2.67 5.21 -3.38
N HIS A 85 1.99 5.47 -2.28
CA HIS A 85 2.51 5.17 -0.94
C HIS A 85 2.49 3.67 -0.65
N GLN A 86 3.50 3.24 0.12
CA GLN A 86 3.65 1.87 0.55
C GLN A 86 4.05 1.80 2.03
N PHE A 87 3.33 0.98 2.79
CA PHE A 87 3.63 0.68 4.17
C PHE A 87 4.98 -0.05 4.25
N HIS A 88 5.89 0.46 5.07
CA HIS A 88 7.18 -0.17 5.31
C HIS A 88 7.21 -0.82 6.69
N ARG A 89 7.96 -1.91 6.81
CA ARG A 89 8.22 -2.59 8.08
C ARG A 89 8.82 -1.64 9.13
N ASN A 90 9.68 -0.72 8.69
CA ASN A 90 10.30 0.26 9.57
C ASN A 90 9.30 1.38 9.85
N TYR A 91 8.64 1.30 11.00
CA TYR A 91 7.75 2.36 11.46
C TYR A 91 8.57 3.61 11.82
N PRO A 92 8.34 4.77 11.16
CA PRO A 92 9.11 5.98 11.40
C PRO A 92 8.75 6.69 12.72
N GLY A 93 7.84 6.14 13.52
CA GLY A 93 7.28 6.77 14.72
C GLY A 93 5.93 7.43 14.47
N PRO A 94 5.22 7.86 15.54
CA PRO A 94 3.94 8.54 15.42
C PRO A 94 4.11 9.89 14.74
N GLY A 95 3.38 10.10 13.65
CA GLY A 95 3.29 11.41 13.01
C GLY A 95 2.54 12.42 13.89
N VAL A 96 2.80 13.71 13.66
CA VAL A 96 2.02 14.77 14.31
C VAL A 96 0.67 14.88 13.62
N TYR A 97 -0.40 14.67 14.38
CA TYR A 97 -1.76 14.84 13.91
C TYR A 97 -2.45 15.97 14.68
N LYS A 98 -3.14 16.84 13.93
CA LYS A 98 -4.07 17.84 14.47
C LYS A 98 -5.33 17.84 13.62
N ARG A 99 -6.49 17.57 14.23
CA ARG A 99 -7.79 17.55 13.54
C ARG A 99 -8.07 18.81 12.74
N SER A 100 -7.68 19.97 13.27
CA SER A 100 -7.86 21.27 12.61
C SER A 100 -7.13 21.43 11.27
N TRP A 101 -6.21 20.52 10.93
CA TRP A 101 -5.54 20.51 9.63
C TRP A 101 -6.36 19.80 8.55
N PHE A 102 -7.44 19.12 8.94
CA PHE A 102 -8.26 18.29 8.07
C PHE A 102 -9.71 18.77 8.08
N ARG A 103 -10.38 18.56 6.95
CA ARG A 103 -11.78 18.92 6.76
C ARG A 103 -12.68 17.73 7.09
N PRO A 104 -13.85 17.94 7.72
CA PRO A 104 -14.89 16.91 7.73
C PRO A 104 -15.36 16.59 6.32
N THR A 105 -15.90 15.38 6.15
CA THR A 105 -16.80 15.08 5.03
C THR A 105 -17.90 16.14 4.96
N PRO A 106 -18.07 16.83 3.82
CA PRO A 106 -19.15 17.79 3.66
C PRO A 106 -20.51 17.09 3.64
N PRO A 107 -21.62 17.78 3.95
CA PRO A 107 -22.96 17.20 3.88
C PRO A 107 -23.32 16.62 2.51
N TRP A 108 -22.78 17.20 1.44
CA TRP A 108 -22.95 16.77 0.06
C TRP A 108 -21.58 16.54 -0.58
N PRO A 109 -20.99 15.34 -0.46
CA PRO A 109 -19.69 15.04 -1.05
C PRO A 109 -19.81 14.94 -2.58
N SER A 110 -18.82 15.50 -3.27
CA SER A 110 -18.64 15.41 -4.72
C SER A 110 -17.74 14.25 -5.13
N SER A 111 -16.96 13.66 -4.20
CA SER A 111 -16.06 12.54 -4.48
C SER A 111 -15.75 11.69 -3.25
N THR A 112 -15.33 10.44 -3.47
CA THR A 112 -14.87 9.53 -2.40
C THR A 112 -13.69 10.07 -1.60
N ASP A 113 -12.90 10.98 -2.18
CA ASP A 113 -11.73 11.57 -1.51
C ASP A 113 -12.06 12.39 -0.27
N GLN A 114 -13.34 12.78 -0.15
CA GLN A 114 -13.83 13.61 0.93
C GLN A 114 -14.25 12.80 2.17
N PHE A 115 -14.22 11.47 2.11
CA PHE A 115 -14.51 10.61 3.26
C PHE A 115 -13.30 10.39 4.17
N GLY A 116 -12.09 10.79 3.75
CA GLY A 116 -10.89 10.70 4.60
C GLY A 116 -10.21 9.33 4.64
N ASP A 117 -10.67 8.38 3.83
CA ASP A 117 -10.04 7.08 3.62
C ASP A 117 -9.08 7.12 2.42
N TYR A 118 -7.82 6.76 2.63
CA TYR A 118 -6.77 6.83 1.61
C TYR A 118 -6.03 5.51 1.46
N TYR A 119 -5.93 5.00 0.23
CA TYR A 119 -5.29 3.72 -0.03
C TYR A 119 -3.76 3.80 0.05
N ILE A 120 -3.16 2.83 0.77
CA ILE A 120 -1.71 2.62 0.83
C ILE A 120 -1.45 1.14 0.56
N ARG A 121 -0.41 0.84 -0.22
CA ARG A 121 -0.01 -0.56 -0.45
C ARG A 121 0.61 -1.17 0.79
N GLY A 122 0.30 -2.43 1.07
CA GLY A 122 0.96 -3.23 2.10
C GLY A 122 2.43 -3.48 1.77
N PRO A 123 3.20 -4.02 2.73
CA PRO A 123 4.59 -4.43 2.50
C PRO A 123 4.67 -5.59 1.49
N TRP A 124 5.79 -5.70 0.79
CA TRP A 124 6.16 -6.88 -0.02
C TRP A 124 6.75 -7.98 0.85
#